data_AF-A0A847S033-F1
#
_entry.id   AF-A0A847S033-F1
#
_cell.length_a   1.000
_cell.length_b   1.000
_cell.length_c   1.000
_cell.angle_alpha   90.00
_cell.angle_beta   90.00
_cell.angle_gamma   90.00
#
_symmetry.space_group_name_H-M   'P 1'
#
loop_
_entity.id
_entity.type
_entity.pdbx_description
1 polymer ?
#
loop_
_entity_poly.entity_id
_entity_poly.type
_entity_poly.pdbx_seq_one_letter_code
_entity_poly.pdbx_strand_id
1 'polypeptide(L)'
;MSLLNQSITFLYSICGIGLLAVYIPQALMIWRDQEGARAVSLWSWGVWTFTSLVTLLYAALVVKDLPWVGVSTGHLIGCATVYGLTLLRRRQFERREVGPKLPIPGVAR
;
A
#
# COMPACT_ATOMS: atom_id res chain seq x y z
N MET A 1 -20.91 -9.92 27.23
CA MET A 1 -19.60 -10.23 26.62
C MET A 1 -18.59 -10.49 27.72
N SER A 2 -17.72 -11.49 27.57
CA SER A 2 -16.66 -11.77 28.55
C SER A 2 -15.58 -10.68 28.52
N LEU A 3 -14.84 -10.51 29.63
CA LEU A 3 -13.64 -9.65 29.71
C LEU A 3 -12.64 -9.99 28.60
N LEU A 4 -12.49 -11.27 28.27
CA LEU A 4 -11.65 -11.73 27.16
C LEU A 4 -12.07 -11.12 25.82
N ASN A 5 -13.36 -11.13 25.50
CA ASN A 5 -13.85 -10.58 24.24
C ASN A 5 -13.62 -9.07 24.16
N GLN A 6 -13.82 -8.33 25.27
CA GLN A 6 -13.56 -6.89 25.31
C GLN A 6 -12.09 -6.56 25.10
N SER A 7 -11.18 -7.30 25.76
CA SER A 7 -9.73 -7.12 25.59
C SER A 7 -9.29 -7.41 24.16
N ILE A 8 -9.79 -8.49 23.55
CA ILE A 8 -9.48 -8.83 22.15
C ILE A 8 -10.01 -7.75 21.21
N THR A 9 -11.26 -7.31 21.38
CA THR A 9 -11.86 -6.25 20.55
C THR A 9 -11.10 -4.93 20.68
N PHE A 10 -10.63 -4.59 21.88
CA PHE A 10 -9.84 -3.38 22.10
C PHE A 10 -8.47 -3.46 21.43
N LEU A 11 -7.72 -4.54 21.65
CA LEU A 11 -6.41 -4.75 21.06
C LEU A 11 -6.47 -4.74 19.54
N TYR A 12 -7.40 -5.49 18.95
CA TYR A 12 -7.49 -5.56 17.50
C TYR A 12 -7.90 -4.20 16.88
N SER A 13 -8.74 -3.39 17.57
CA SER A 13 -9.10 -2.04 17.12
C SER A 13 -7.90 -1.09 17.15
N ILE A 14 -7.09 -1.13 18.20
CA ILE A 14 -5.84 -0.35 18.29
C ILE A 14 -4.84 -0.78 17.23
N CYS A 15 -4.67 -2.09 17.02
CA CYS A 15 -3.79 -2.61 15.97
C CYS A 15 -4.20 -2.08 14.60
N GLY A 16 -5.50 -1.99 14.31
CA GLY A 16 -5.99 -1.43 13.06
C GLY A 16 -5.68 0.05 12.86
N ILE A 17 -5.74 0.86 13.93
CA ILE A 17 -5.32 2.27 13.87
C ILE A 17 -3.78 2.36 13.70
N GLY A 18 -3.03 1.53 14.42
CA GLY A 18 -1.57 1.46 14.31
C GLY A 18 -1.10 1.05 12.91
N LEU A 19 -1.84 0.18 12.23
CA LEU A 19 -1.57 -0.24 10.86
C LEU A 19 -1.49 0.94 9.89
N LEU A 20 -2.42 1.90 9.96
CA LEU A 20 -2.39 3.10 9.12
C LEU A 20 -1.10 3.91 9.33
N ALA A 21 -0.65 4.04 10.58
CA ALA A 21 0.59 4.75 10.90
C ALA A 21 1.83 4.03 10.32
N VAL A 22 1.82 2.70 10.25
CA VAL A 22 2.93 1.90 9.71
C VAL A 22 3.03 1.98 8.19
N TYR A 23 1.92 2.22 7.47
CA TYR A 23 1.99 2.41 6.01
C TYR A 23 2.58 3.77 5.60
N ILE A 24 2.54 4.78 6.47
CA ILE A 24 3.10 6.12 6.20
C ILE A 24 4.60 6.07 5.87
N PRO A 25 5.49 5.50 6.70
CA PRO A 25 6.92 5.45 6.39
C PRO A 25 7.19 4.67 5.10
N GLN A 26 6.46 3.58 4.85
CA GLN A 26 6.60 2.80 3.61
C GLN A 26 6.20 3.62 2.37
N ALA A 27 5.09 4.35 2.44
CA ALA A 27 4.64 5.23 1.37
C ALA A 27 5.63 6.38 1.11
N LEU A 28 6.15 6.99 2.18
CA LEU A 28 7.16 8.05 2.08
C LEU A 28 8.48 7.54 1.47
N MET A 29 8.90 6.32 1.82
CA MET A 29 10.10 5.70 1.25
C MET A 29 9.95 5.49 -0.26
N ILE A 30 8.81 4.95 -0.71
CA ILE A 30 8.50 4.75 -2.14
C ILE A 30 8.43 6.08 -2.88
N TRP A 31 7.81 7.09 -2.28
CA TRP A 31 7.70 8.41 -2.88
C TRP A 31 9.07 9.08 -3.07
N ARG A 32 9.96 8.91 -2.10
CA ARG A 32 11.32 9.48 -2.11
C ARG A 32 12.32 8.67 -2.92
N ASP A 33 12.02 7.41 -3.22
CA ASP A 33 12.90 6.52 -3.98
C ASP A 33 13.20 7.10 -5.37
N GLN A 34 14.47 7.13 -5.78
CA GLN A 34 14.87 7.69 -7.08
C GLN A 34 15.03 6.64 -8.18
N GLU A 35 14.99 5.36 -7.83
CA GLU A 35 15.24 4.21 -8.72
C GLU A 35 13.95 3.50 -9.15
N GLY A 36 12.81 4.20 -9.07
CA GLY A 36 11.54 3.67 -9.54
C GLY A 36 10.90 2.62 -8.62
N ALA A 37 11.27 2.56 -7.35
CA ALA A 37 10.77 1.60 -6.36
C ALA A 37 10.90 0.13 -6.83
N ARG A 38 12.01 -0.21 -7.48
CA ARG A 38 12.26 -1.56 -8.03
C ARG A 38 12.33 -2.64 -6.97
N ALA A 39 12.87 -2.33 -5.79
CA ALA A 39 12.95 -3.25 -4.65
C ALA A 39 11.57 -3.65 -4.08
N VAL A 40 10.52 -2.86 -4.37
CA VAL A 40 9.17 -3.13 -3.85
C VAL A 40 8.42 -4.06 -4.79
N SER A 41 8.08 -5.27 -4.31
CA SER A 41 7.36 -6.28 -5.09
C SER A 41 5.90 -5.89 -5.35
N LEU A 42 5.56 -5.52 -6.58
CA LEU A 42 4.17 -5.27 -6.99
C LEU A 42 3.28 -6.52 -6.84
N TRP A 43 3.83 -7.70 -7.06
CA TRP A 43 3.06 -8.94 -6.93
C TRP A 43 2.57 -9.13 -5.50
N SER A 44 3.49 -9.01 -4.54
CA SER A 44 3.15 -9.13 -3.12
C SER A 44 2.10 -8.07 -2.75
N TRP A 45 2.38 -6.79 -2.97
CA TRP A 45 1.44 -5.73 -2.61
C TRP A 45 0.09 -5.82 -3.33
N GLY A 46 0.06 -6.34 -4.56
CA GLY A 46 -1.16 -6.63 -5.30
C GLY A 46 -1.98 -7.75 -4.63
N VAL A 47 -1.33 -8.86 -4.26
CA VAL A 47 -1.98 -9.96 -3.53
C VAL A 47 -2.52 -9.46 -2.19
N TRP A 48 -1.73 -8.72 -1.41
CA TRP A 48 -2.17 -8.15 -0.13
C TRP A 48 -3.37 -7.21 -0.30
N THR A 49 -3.39 -6.40 -1.36
CA THR A 49 -4.53 -5.52 -1.67
C THR A 49 -5.79 -6.34 -1.98
N PHE A 50 -5.66 -7.37 -2.82
CA PHE A 50 -6.78 -8.22 -3.21
C PHE A 50 -7.34 -9.03 -2.02
N THR A 51 -6.48 -9.67 -1.23
CA THR A 51 -6.94 -10.42 -0.05
C THR A 51 -7.56 -9.52 1.01
N SER A 52 -7.06 -8.29 1.17
CA SER A 52 -7.65 -7.30 2.08
C SER A 52 -9.02 -6.83 1.61
N LEU A 53 -9.22 -6.67 0.29
CA LEU A 53 -10.53 -6.39 -0.29
C LEU A 53 -11.52 -7.52 -0.01
N VAL A 54 -11.12 -8.77 -0.26
CA VAL A 54 -11.97 -9.94 0.05
C VAL A 54 -12.31 -10.00 1.54
N THR A 55 -11.33 -9.72 2.41
CA THR A 55 -11.52 -9.68 3.86
C THR A 55 -12.53 -8.61 4.27
N LEU A 56 -12.39 -7.39 3.73
CA LEU A 56 -13.32 -6.30 3.97
C LEU A 56 -14.75 -6.66 3.52
N LEU A 57 -14.90 -7.21 2.31
CA LEU A 57 -16.20 -7.63 1.80
C LEU A 57 -16.82 -8.72 2.68
N TYR A 58 -16.03 -9.69 3.13
CA TYR A 58 -16.50 -10.74 4.01
C TYR A 58 -16.92 -10.19 5.38
N ALA A 59 -16.10 -9.34 5.99
CA ALA A 59 -16.40 -8.67 7.26
C ALA A 59 -17.68 -7.82 7.17
N ALA A 60 -17.87 -7.09 6.07
CA ALA A 60 -19.00 -6.18 5.89
C ALA A 60 -20.31 -6.90 5.52
N LEU A 61 -20.25 -7.84 4.58
CA LEU A 61 -21.43 -8.41 3.96
C LEU A 61 -21.89 -9.71 4.63
N VAL A 62 -20.95 -10.52 5.13
CA VAL A 62 -21.24 -11.83 5.72
C VAL A 62 -21.31 -11.73 7.24
N VAL A 63 -20.22 -11.27 7.87
CA VAL A 63 -20.11 -11.26 9.34
C VAL A 63 -20.77 -10.04 9.97
N LYS A 64 -20.82 -8.92 9.24
CA LYS A 64 -21.39 -7.63 9.68
C LYS A 64 -20.75 -7.09 10.97
N ASP A 65 -19.45 -7.29 11.11
CA ASP A 65 -18.64 -6.81 12.24
C ASP A 65 -18.05 -5.43 11.91
N LEU A 66 -18.68 -4.38 12.44
CA LEU A 66 -18.31 -2.98 12.18
C LEU A 66 -16.86 -2.64 12.57
N PRO A 67 -16.38 -3.02 13.76
CA PRO A 67 -14.97 -2.94 14.04
C PRO A 67 -14.15 -3.57 12.90
N TRP A 68 -14.35 -4.84 12.60
CA TRP A 68 -13.48 -5.57 11.66
C TRP A 68 -13.48 -4.93 10.27
N VAL A 69 -14.62 -4.37 9.85
CA VAL A 69 -14.73 -3.54 8.65
C VAL A 69 -13.80 -2.33 8.70
N GLY A 70 -13.78 -1.57 9.80
CA GLY A 70 -12.91 -0.41 9.96
C GLY A 70 -11.42 -0.76 9.83
N VAL A 71 -10.99 -1.83 10.50
CA VAL A 71 -9.59 -2.29 10.45
C VAL A 71 -9.21 -2.81 9.08
N SER A 72 -10.08 -3.61 8.45
CA SER A 72 -9.85 -4.14 7.10
C SER A 72 -9.83 -3.03 6.05
N THR A 73 -10.64 -1.99 6.23
CA THR A 73 -10.63 -0.79 5.36
C THR A 73 -9.30 -0.07 5.45
N GLY A 74 -8.79 0.15 6.67
CA GLY A 74 -7.48 0.79 6.87
C GLY A 74 -6.34 -0.02 6.25
N HIS A 75 -6.37 -1.35 6.43
CA HIS A 75 -5.39 -2.26 5.83
C HIS A 75 -5.46 -2.22 4.29
N LEU A 76 -6.67 -2.25 3.71
CA LEU A 76 -6.87 -2.15 2.28
C LEU A 76 -6.32 -0.83 1.72
N ILE A 77 -6.63 0.30 2.36
CA ILE A 77 -6.11 1.62 1.95
C ILE A 77 -4.59 1.64 2.00
N GLY A 78 -3.99 1.10 3.06
CA GLY A 78 -2.53 1.02 3.21
C GLY A 78 -1.85 0.23 2.09
N CYS A 79 -2.30 -1.01 1.88
CA CYS A 79 -1.77 -1.87 0.82
C CYS A 79 -2.00 -1.27 -0.59
N ALA A 80 -3.20 -0.75 -0.87
CA ALA A 80 -3.52 -0.12 -2.14
C ALA A 80 -2.66 1.12 -2.39
N THR A 81 -2.39 1.92 -1.35
CA THR A 81 -1.51 3.09 -1.43
C THR A 81 -0.09 2.69 -1.80
N VAL A 82 0.47 1.69 -1.12
CA VAL A 82 1.82 1.19 -1.42
C VAL A 82 1.93 0.63 -2.83
N TYR A 83 0.95 -0.18 -3.24
CA TYR A 83 0.86 -0.73 -4.59
C TYR A 83 0.77 0.38 -5.65
N GLY A 84 -0.15 1.32 -5.46
CA GLY A 84 -0.39 2.44 -6.37
C GLY A 84 0.82 3.37 -6.49
N LEU A 85 1.43 3.75 -5.36
CA LEU A 85 2.64 4.58 -5.37
C LEU A 85 3.81 3.88 -6.06
N THR A 86 3.97 2.58 -5.85
CA THR A 86 5.03 1.80 -6.52
C THR A 86 4.80 1.76 -8.03
N LEU A 87 3.56 1.55 -8.49
CA LEU A 87 3.21 1.60 -9.92
C LEU A 87 3.48 2.99 -10.52
N LEU A 88 3.04 4.05 -9.84
CA LEU A 88 3.26 5.42 -10.29
C LEU A 88 4.76 5.73 -10.40
N ARG A 89 5.54 5.33 -9.39
CA ARG A 89 6.97 5.59 -9.36
C ARG A 89 7.73 4.85 -10.46
N ARG A 90 7.38 3.57 -10.72
CA ARG A 90 7.93 2.80 -11.85
C ARG A 90 7.65 3.46 -13.18
N ARG A 91 6.39 3.87 -13.42
CA ARG A 91 6.00 4.57 -14.66
C ARG A 91 6.72 5.90 -14.84
N GLN A 92 6.92 6.67 -13.76
CA GLN A 92 7.67 7.92 -13.81
C GLN A 92 9.15 7.67 -14.14
N PHE A 93 9.74 6.62 -13.57
CA PHE A 93 11.12 6.23 -13.82
C PHE A 93 11.32 5.79 -15.27
N GLU A 94 10.48 4.89 -15.79
CA GLU A 94 10.49 4.46 -17.19
C GLU A 94 10.37 5.65 -18.16
N ARG A 95 9.48 6.61 -17.88
CA ARG A 95 9.34 7.83 -18.69
C ARG A 95 10.59 8.70 -18.68
N ARG A 96 11.34 8.73 -17.58
CA ARG A 96 12.62 9.46 -17.48
C ARG A 96 13.73 8.77 -18.26
N GLU A 97 13.79 7.44 -18.21
CA GLU A 97 14.78 6.65 -18.96
C GLU A 97 14.54 6.69 -20.48
N VAL A 98 13.27 6.72 -20.91
CA VAL A 98 12.87 6.77 -22.33
C VAL A 98 12.84 8.21 -22.89
N GLY A 99 13.03 9.24 -22.05
CA GLY A 99 13.07 10.64 -22.49
C GLY A 99 14.13 10.90 -23.58
N PRO A 100 13.97 11.94 -24.42
CA PRO A 100 14.90 12.20 -25.51
C PRO A 100 16.32 12.32 -24.96
N LYS A 101 17.22 11.44 -25.40
CA LYS A 101 18.66 11.67 -25.20
C LYS A 101 18.98 12.95 -25.97
N LEU A 102 19.13 14.07 -25.27
CA LEU A 102 19.59 15.31 -25.87
C LEU A 102 20.86 14.98 -26.66
N PRO A 103 20.94 15.35 -27.95
CA PRO A 103 22.17 15.17 -28.71
C PRO A 103 23.29 15.87 -27.93
N ILE A 104 24.38 15.14 -27.67
CA ILE A 104 25.54 15.69 -26.98
C ILE A 104 26.08 16.82 -27.88
N PRO A 105 26.04 18.09 -27.45
CA PRO A 105 26.58 19.18 -28.25
C PRO A 105 28.07 18.93 -28.44
N GLY A 106 28.52 18.75 -29.69
CA GLY A 106 29.94 18.59 -30.03
C GLY A 106 30.39 17.21 -30.52
N VAL A 107 29.48 16.23 -30.69
CA VAL A 107 29.80 14.95 -31.37
C VAL A 107 29.19 14.94 -32.77
N ALA A 108 29.60 15.89 -33.61
CA ALA A 108 29.50 15.76 -35.06
C ALA A 108 30.86 15.28 -35.55
N ARG A 109 30.90 14.06 -36.11
CA ARG A 109 32.01 13.61 -36.95
C ARG A 109 31.90 14.28 -38.31
#